data_AF-A0A6M0GEN9-F1
#
_entry.id   AF-A0A6M0GEN9-F1
#
_cell.length_a   1.000
_cell.length_b   1.000
_cell.length_c   1.000
_cell.angle_alpha   90.00
_cell.angle_beta   90.00
_cell.angle_gamma   90.00
#
_symmetry.space_group_name_H-M   'P 1'
#
loop_
_entity.id
_entity.type
_entity.pdbx_description
1 polymer ?
#
loop_
_entity_poly.entity_id
_entity_poly.type
_entity_poly.pdbx_seq_one_letter_code
_entity_poly.pdbx_strand_id
1 'polypeptide(L)'
;MSPPEDESKLFPISNSQFPIPNSQFPIPHQAALPSSRRSNPLANLTQLKLWHIFFGLGIIPFLTYRILWIPHLIMNPTPGFWEAQVKILSFHENISSGADVHPYCSKWYTWPWMWRPVAYFYDTALNTTEAVPLHPPLPGGMGQFVYDVHAMGNPCLWWLSTAAIILLLLLLIQRLLEGVGWKMPLTPYTGIALYLFVNWLANLLPWARVSRCTFLYHYMGASVFSGLALAWLVDCWLLSKLPQYKSAGATVIVVVLLAFVFWLPIYLGLPLSPEAYQLRMWFRSWV
;
A
#
# COMPACT_ATOMS: atom_id res chain seq x y z
N MET A 1 58.97 9.00 -31.94
CA MET A 1 58.36 8.10 -30.94
C MET A 1 57.73 9.01 -29.89
N SER A 2 56.46 9.35 -30.09
CA SER A 2 55.67 10.23 -29.22
C SER A 2 55.26 9.45 -27.96
N PRO A 3 55.18 10.10 -26.78
CA PRO A 3 54.71 9.45 -25.56
C PRO A 3 53.21 9.14 -25.66
N PRO A 4 52.70 8.13 -24.93
CA PRO A 4 51.28 7.80 -24.95
C PRO A 4 50.48 8.91 -24.25
N GLU A 5 49.39 9.33 -24.88
CA GLU A 5 48.45 10.28 -24.31
C GLU A 5 47.78 9.70 -23.07
N ASP A 6 47.75 10.50 -22.01
CA ASP A 6 47.12 10.22 -20.74
C ASP A 6 45.59 10.28 -20.87
N GLU A 7 44.96 9.12 -21.07
CA GLU A 7 43.50 8.96 -21.19
C GLU A 7 42.71 9.38 -19.92
N SER A 8 43.39 9.69 -18.81
CA SER A 8 42.73 10.13 -17.57
C SER A 8 42.07 11.51 -17.67
N LYS A 9 42.26 12.25 -18.77
CA LYS A 9 41.68 13.59 -19.00
C LYS A 9 40.39 13.62 -19.83
N LEU A 10 39.92 12.49 -20.37
CA LEU A 10 38.72 12.45 -21.24
C LEU A 10 37.39 12.33 -20.50
N PHE A 11 37.40 12.03 -19.20
CA PHE A 11 36.19 11.98 -18.39
C PHE A 11 36.41 12.70 -17.05
N PRO A 12 36.07 14.00 -16.95
CA PRO A 12 36.03 14.64 -15.65
C PRO A 12 34.99 13.91 -14.81
N ILE A 13 35.45 13.18 -13.79
CA ILE A 13 34.61 12.68 -12.71
C ILE A 13 34.07 13.94 -12.03
N SER A 14 32.87 14.34 -12.42
CA SER A 14 32.11 15.34 -11.70
C SER A 14 32.02 14.87 -10.25
N ASN A 15 32.71 15.60 -9.36
CA ASN A 15 32.46 15.55 -7.93
C ASN A 15 30.97 15.86 -7.73
N SER A 16 30.14 14.82 -7.75
CA SER A 16 28.74 14.96 -7.39
C SER A 16 28.74 15.47 -5.96
N GLN A 17 28.29 16.70 -5.74
CA GLN A 17 27.90 17.18 -4.42
C GLN A 17 26.63 16.43 -3.98
N PHE A 18 26.82 15.15 -3.71
CA PHE A 18 25.98 14.31 -2.89
C PHE A 18 26.99 13.54 -2.06
N PRO A 19 26.90 13.62 -0.73
CA PRO A 19 26.54 12.37 -0.07
C PRO A 19 25.74 12.59 1.22
N ILE A 20 24.93 11.59 1.58
CA ILE A 20 24.95 11.14 2.97
C ILE A 20 26.34 10.53 3.13
N PRO A 21 27.25 11.10 3.95
CA PRO A 21 28.54 10.47 4.18
C PRO A 21 28.33 9.01 4.59
N ASN A 22 28.91 8.06 3.82
CA ASN A 22 28.87 6.60 4.05
C ASN A 22 27.58 5.82 3.72
N SER A 23 26.60 6.38 2.99
CA SER A 23 25.46 5.58 2.47
C SER A 23 25.85 4.81 1.20
N GLN A 24 25.91 3.48 1.27
CA GLN A 24 26.06 2.59 0.10
C GLN A 24 24.76 2.40 -0.70
N PHE A 25 23.66 3.09 -0.36
CA PHE A 25 22.41 2.96 -1.11
C PHE A 25 22.57 3.55 -2.53
N PRO A 26 22.39 2.75 -3.59
CA PRO A 26 22.59 3.20 -4.96
C PRO A 26 21.37 4.00 -5.37
N ILE A 27 21.55 5.31 -5.45
CA ILE A 27 20.61 6.14 -6.19
C ILE A 27 21.05 6.05 -7.66
N PRO A 28 20.14 5.85 -8.63
CA PRO A 28 20.51 5.72 -10.03
C PRO A 28 21.45 6.83 -10.48
N HIS A 29 22.56 6.45 -11.14
CA HIS A 29 23.40 7.42 -11.84
C HIS A 29 22.56 8.12 -12.91
N GLN A 30 22.57 9.45 -12.87
CA GLN A 30 21.92 10.32 -13.86
C GLN A 30 22.19 9.81 -15.28
N ALA A 31 21.18 9.24 -15.94
CA ALA A 31 21.04 9.52 -17.35
C ALA A 31 20.70 11.01 -17.43
N ALA A 32 21.60 11.81 -17.99
CA ALA A 32 21.38 13.24 -18.16
C ALA A 32 20.09 13.43 -18.96
N LEU A 33 18.99 13.72 -18.25
CA LEU A 33 17.76 14.18 -18.89
C LEU A 33 18.10 15.49 -19.62
N PRO A 34 17.63 15.69 -20.86
CA PRO A 34 17.89 16.92 -21.61
C PRO A 34 17.54 18.13 -20.74
N SER A 35 18.38 19.16 -20.79
CA SER A 35 18.28 20.41 -20.04
C SER A 35 17.11 21.28 -20.48
N SER A 36 15.91 20.73 -20.65
CA SER A 36 14.71 21.55 -20.61
C SER A 36 14.53 21.97 -19.15
N ARG A 37 14.34 23.26 -18.94
CA ARG A 37 14.05 23.88 -17.65
C ARG A 37 12.70 23.35 -17.16
N ARG A 38 12.64 22.09 -16.70
CA ARG A 38 11.44 21.49 -16.12
C ARG A 38 11.20 22.23 -14.82
N SER A 39 10.23 23.12 -14.83
CA SER A 39 9.67 23.67 -13.60
C SER A 39 9.34 22.49 -12.69
N ASN A 40 9.89 22.49 -11.47
CA ASN A 40 9.54 21.48 -10.49
C ASN A 40 8.03 21.62 -10.25
N PRO A 41 7.17 20.65 -10.60
CA PRO A 41 5.73 20.78 -10.42
C PRO A 41 5.36 20.99 -8.95
N LEU A 42 6.20 20.55 -8.02
CA LEU A 42 6.04 20.81 -6.59
C LEU A 42 6.33 22.27 -6.21
N ALA A 43 7.09 23.02 -7.02
CA ALA A 43 7.24 24.46 -6.86
C ALA A 43 5.94 25.21 -7.19
N ASN A 44 5.01 24.59 -7.92
CA ASN A 44 3.68 25.19 -8.12
C ASN A 44 2.78 25.01 -6.90
N LEU A 45 3.07 24.07 -5.99
CA LEU A 45 2.31 23.92 -4.74
C LEU A 45 2.45 25.14 -3.83
N THR A 46 3.58 25.84 -3.86
CA THR A 46 3.76 27.09 -3.10
C THR A 46 2.94 28.24 -3.66
N GLN A 47 2.39 28.09 -4.87
CA GLN A 47 1.52 29.08 -5.53
C GLN A 47 0.02 28.84 -5.24
N LEU A 48 -0.31 27.74 -4.56
CA LEU A 48 -1.70 27.43 -4.19
C LEU A 48 -2.20 28.41 -3.12
N LYS A 49 -3.09 29.31 -3.53
CA LYS A 49 -3.87 30.14 -2.60
C LYS A 49 -4.92 29.29 -1.88
N LEU A 50 -5.29 29.70 -0.66
CA LEU A 50 -6.30 29.03 0.18
C LEU A 50 -7.62 28.78 -0.56
N TRP A 51 -8.03 29.70 -1.44
CA TRP A 51 -9.23 29.54 -2.27
C TRP A 51 -9.17 28.32 -3.19
N HIS A 52 -8.01 27.99 -3.79
CA HIS A 52 -7.87 26.79 -4.61
C HIS A 52 -8.08 25.51 -3.80
N ILE A 53 -7.59 25.52 -2.55
CA ILE A 53 -7.76 24.39 -1.62
C ILE A 53 -9.23 24.26 -1.23
N PHE A 54 -9.87 25.36 -0.83
CA PHE A 54 -11.29 25.36 -0.46
C PHE A 54 -12.19 24.94 -1.63
N PHE A 55 -11.94 25.46 -2.84
CA PHE A 55 -12.69 25.09 -4.03
C PHE A 55 -12.44 23.62 -4.40
N GLY A 56 -11.18 23.19 -4.44
CA GLY A 56 -10.79 21.86 -4.89
C GLY A 56 -11.09 20.73 -3.91
N LEU A 57 -10.98 20.97 -2.60
CA LEU A 57 -11.19 19.95 -1.55
C LEU A 57 -12.51 20.14 -0.78
N GLY A 58 -13.19 21.28 -0.93
CA GLY A 58 -14.48 21.55 -0.30
C GLY A 58 -15.62 21.55 -1.33
N ILE A 59 -15.64 22.54 -2.22
CA ILE A 59 -16.77 22.76 -3.14
C ILE A 59 -16.90 21.62 -4.15
N ILE A 60 -15.84 21.27 -4.88
CA ILE A 60 -15.91 20.23 -5.90
C ILE A 60 -16.39 18.89 -5.31
N PRO A 61 -15.76 18.33 -4.24
CA PRO A 61 -16.20 17.07 -3.66
C PRO A 61 -17.63 17.12 -3.13
N PHE A 62 -18.04 18.23 -2.50
CA PHE A 62 -19.41 18.41 -2.02
C PHE A 62 -20.42 18.36 -3.16
N LEU A 63 -20.20 19.12 -4.24
CA LEU A 63 -21.09 19.14 -5.39
C LEU A 63 -21.13 17.78 -6.08
N THR A 64 -19.97 17.14 -6.29
CA THR A 64 -19.90 15.79 -6.84
C THR A 64 -20.69 14.80 -6.00
N TYR A 65 -20.51 14.81 -4.68
CA TYR A 65 -21.25 13.94 -3.77
C TYR A 65 -22.77 14.21 -3.84
N ARG A 66 -23.20 15.48 -3.85
CA ARG A 66 -24.62 15.84 -3.97
C ARG A 66 -25.23 15.35 -5.27
N ILE A 67 -24.50 15.46 -6.40
CA ILE A 67 -24.95 14.98 -7.71
C ILE A 67 -25.07 13.46 -7.71
N LEU A 68 -24.11 12.73 -7.14
CA LEU A 68 -24.15 11.27 -7.05
C LEU A 68 -25.35 10.72 -6.27
N TRP A 69 -25.93 11.51 -5.36
CA TRP A 69 -27.12 11.14 -4.61
C TRP A 69 -28.44 11.33 -5.36
N ILE A 70 -28.46 12.05 -6.49
CA ILE A 70 -29.69 12.33 -7.24
C ILE A 70 -30.44 11.06 -7.64
N PRO A 71 -29.81 10.02 -8.24
CA PRO A 71 -30.52 8.80 -8.62
C PRO A 71 -31.16 8.10 -7.42
N HIS A 72 -30.43 8.00 -6.30
CA HIS A 72 -30.95 7.37 -5.09
C HIS A 72 -32.16 8.11 -4.52
N LEU A 73 -32.14 9.44 -4.50
CA LEU A 73 -33.24 10.27 -3.98
C LEU A 73 -34.47 10.27 -4.88
N ILE A 74 -34.31 10.05 -6.19
CA ILE A 74 -35.44 9.84 -7.11
C ILE A 74 -36.12 8.50 -6.82
N MET A 75 -35.34 7.44 -6.60
CA MET A 75 -35.86 6.09 -6.34
C MET A 75 -36.38 5.93 -4.90
N ASN A 76 -35.74 6.57 -3.93
CA ASN A 76 -36.03 6.49 -2.50
C ASN A 76 -36.11 7.91 -1.91
N PRO A 77 -37.25 8.59 -2.04
CA PRO A 77 -37.38 9.99 -1.63
C PRO A 77 -37.32 10.21 -0.11
N THR A 78 -37.60 9.16 0.68
CA THR A 78 -37.59 9.19 2.15
C THR A 78 -36.61 8.13 2.69
N PRO A 79 -35.69 8.50 3.60
CA PRO A 79 -35.41 9.84 4.11
C PRO A 79 -34.79 10.77 3.04
N GLY A 80 -35.00 12.08 3.19
CA GLY A 80 -34.33 13.07 2.35
C GLY A 80 -32.81 13.08 2.58
N PHE A 81 -32.05 13.76 1.71
CA PHE A 81 -30.58 13.70 1.74
C PHE A 81 -29.95 13.95 3.12
N TRP A 82 -30.34 15.01 3.81
CA TRP A 82 -29.73 15.39 5.09
C TRP A 82 -30.02 14.37 6.19
N GLU A 83 -31.27 13.93 6.26
CA GLU A 83 -31.67 12.89 7.20
C GLU A 83 -30.95 11.57 6.89
N ALA A 84 -30.76 11.23 5.61
CA ALA A 84 -29.95 10.08 5.21
C ALA A 84 -28.50 10.21 5.69
N GLN A 85 -27.86 11.38 5.53
CA GLN A 85 -26.48 11.59 6.03
C GLN A 85 -26.40 11.45 7.55
N VAL A 86 -27.35 12.01 8.29
CA VAL A 86 -27.41 11.88 9.75
C VAL A 86 -27.59 10.41 10.14
N LYS A 87 -28.51 9.68 9.50
CA LYS A 87 -28.72 8.25 9.78
C LYS A 87 -27.48 7.41 9.47
N ILE A 88 -26.77 7.70 8.37
CA ILE A 88 -25.51 7.03 8.02
C ILE A 88 -24.46 7.29 9.11
N LEU A 89 -24.29 8.54 9.54
CA LEU A 89 -23.32 8.89 10.58
C LEU A 89 -23.68 8.19 11.90
N SER A 90 -24.93 8.35 12.36
CA SER A 90 -25.42 7.72 13.58
C SER A 90 -25.27 6.21 13.54
N PHE A 91 -25.55 5.56 12.41
CA PHE A 91 -25.32 4.12 12.25
C PHE A 91 -23.85 3.78 12.49
N HIS A 92 -22.91 4.46 11.85
CA HIS A 92 -21.48 4.18 11.99
C HIS A 92 -20.92 4.49 13.38
N GLU A 93 -21.44 5.50 14.07
CA GLU A 93 -21.03 5.85 15.44
C GLU A 93 -21.52 4.83 16.48
N ASN A 94 -22.64 4.16 16.21
CA ASN A 94 -23.25 3.18 17.12
C ASN A 94 -22.84 1.73 16.85
N ILE A 95 -21.99 1.46 15.86
CA ILE A 95 -21.41 0.12 15.67
C ILE A 95 -20.38 -0.15 16.77
N SER A 96 -20.58 -1.25 17.50
CA SER A 96 -19.65 -1.73 18.52
C SER A 96 -18.32 -2.23 17.93
N SER A 97 -17.35 -2.53 18.78
CA SER A 97 -16.05 -3.08 18.37
C SER A 97 -15.67 -4.28 19.22
N GLY A 98 -14.89 -5.19 18.65
CA GLY A 98 -14.29 -6.32 19.38
C GLY A 98 -14.64 -7.67 18.75
N ALA A 99 -14.02 -8.73 19.26
CA ALA A 99 -14.25 -10.09 18.76
C ALA A 99 -15.71 -10.53 18.96
N ASP A 100 -16.38 -10.02 20.01
CA ASP A 100 -17.78 -10.28 20.31
C ASP A 100 -18.75 -9.70 19.25
N VAL A 101 -18.28 -8.70 18.49
CA VAL A 101 -19.03 -8.10 17.37
C VAL A 101 -18.75 -8.85 16.08
N HIS A 102 -17.47 -9.07 15.81
CA HIS A 102 -17.02 -9.90 14.71
C HIS A 102 -15.62 -10.45 15.01
N PRO A 103 -15.38 -11.77 14.87
CA PRO A 103 -14.10 -12.38 15.25
C PRO A 103 -12.91 -11.83 14.44
N TYR A 104 -13.16 -11.30 13.25
CA TYR A 104 -12.15 -10.69 12.38
C TYR A 104 -11.98 -9.17 12.51
N CYS A 105 -12.59 -8.53 13.53
CA CYS A 105 -12.28 -7.12 13.80
C CYS A 105 -10.76 -6.94 14.01
N SER A 106 -10.19 -5.94 13.36
CA SER A 106 -8.76 -5.61 13.37
C SER A 106 -8.57 -4.12 13.63
N LYS A 107 -7.40 -3.74 14.18
CA LYS A 107 -7.08 -2.34 14.46
C LYS A 107 -6.14 -1.77 13.40
N TRP A 108 -6.25 -0.48 13.11
CA TRP A 108 -5.51 0.20 12.04
C TRP A 108 -3.99 -0.04 12.05
N TYR A 109 -3.37 -0.05 13.24
CA TYR A 109 -1.93 -0.25 13.40
C TYR A 109 -1.47 -1.69 13.14
N THR A 110 -2.41 -2.65 13.05
CA THR A 110 -2.11 -4.06 12.74
C THR A 110 -2.09 -4.34 11.23
N TRP A 111 -2.67 -3.44 10.43
CA TRP A 111 -2.83 -3.64 8.99
C TRP A 111 -1.53 -3.65 8.20
N PRO A 112 -0.52 -2.78 8.47
CA PRO A 112 0.76 -2.84 7.76
C PRO A 112 1.47 -4.19 7.88
N TRP A 113 1.19 -4.93 8.95
CA TRP A 113 1.75 -6.26 9.22
C TRP A 113 0.85 -7.41 8.74
N MET A 114 -0.36 -7.11 8.26
CA MET A 114 -1.38 -8.10 7.90
C MET A 114 -1.66 -9.08 9.06
N TRP A 115 -1.76 -8.56 10.29
CA TRP A 115 -1.85 -9.41 11.48
C TRP A 115 -3.19 -10.15 11.58
N ARG A 116 -4.29 -9.48 11.19
CA ARG A 116 -5.66 -10.01 11.25
C ARG A 116 -6.36 -9.76 9.90
N PRO A 117 -6.12 -10.61 8.88
CA PRO A 117 -6.94 -10.64 7.67
C PRO A 117 -8.35 -11.16 7.99
N VAL A 118 -9.24 -11.19 7.00
CA VAL A 118 -10.65 -11.58 7.20
C VAL A 118 -11.07 -12.65 6.21
N ALA A 119 -11.64 -13.75 6.70
CA ALA A 119 -12.33 -14.72 5.83
C ALA A 119 -13.65 -14.12 5.34
N TYR A 120 -13.85 -14.08 4.03
CA TYR A 120 -15.13 -13.74 3.40
C TYR A 120 -16.01 -14.97 3.21
N PHE A 121 -15.39 -16.13 3.06
CA PHE A 121 -16.08 -17.40 2.91
C PHE A 121 -15.23 -18.51 3.53
N TYR A 122 -15.85 -19.40 4.27
CA TYR A 122 -15.21 -20.62 4.76
C TYR A 122 -16.26 -21.72 4.84
N ASP A 123 -16.01 -22.84 4.18
CA ASP A 123 -16.81 -24.06 4.31
C ASP A 123 -15.95 -25.30 4.03
N THR A 124 -16.47 -26.47 4.39
CA THR A 124 -15.78 -27.75 4.22
C THR A 124 -16.64 -28.75 3.46
N ALA A 125 -16.01 -29.67 2.73
CA ALA A 125 -16.68 -30.71 1.94
C ALA A 125 -15.98 -32.08 2.12
N LEU A 126 -16.68 -33.18 1.83
CA LEU A 126 -16.09 -34.53 1.82
C LEU A 126 -15.31 -34.81 0.54
N ASN A 127 -15.72 -34.20 -0.57
CA ASN A 127 -15.07 -34.34 -1.88
C ASN A 127 -15.20 -33.04 -2.70
N THR A 128 -14.47 -32.95 -3.81
CA THR A 128 -14.44 -31.74 -4.65
C THR A 128 -15.63 -31.55 -5.57
N THR A 129 -16.55 -32.52 -5.62
CA THR A 129 -17.75 -32.49 -6.48
C THR A 129 -19.02 -32.07 -5.74
N GLU A 130 -18.95 -32.02 -4.42
CA GLU A 130 -20.04 -31.51 -3.59
C GLU A 130 -20.30 -30.03 -3.87
N ALA A 131 -21.58 -29.67 -3.86
CA ALA A 131 -21.98 -28.28 -3.96
C ALA A 131 -21.70 -27.59 -2.63
N VAL A 132 -20.89 -26.54 -2.66
CA VAL A 132 -20.50 -25.74 -1.50
C VAL A 132 -21.13 -24.34 -1.65
N PRO A 133 -21.84 -23.80 -0.64
CA PRO A 133 -21.96 -24.30 0.73
C PRO A 133 -22.89 -25.51 0.90
N LEU A 134 -22.59 -26.35 1.89
CA LEU A 134 -23.39 -27.54 2.21
C LEU A 134 -24.57 -27.20 3.13
N HIS A 135 -25.73 -27.79 2.84
CA HIS A 135 -26.95 -27.64 3.64
C HIS A 135 -27.59 -29.02 3.90
N PRO A 136 -27.57 -29.53 5.15
CA PRO A 136 -26.94 -28.97 6.35
C PRO A 136 -25.39 -28.99 6.29
N PRO A 137 -24.69 -28.14 7.07
CA PRO A 137 -23.24 -28.12 7.10
C PRO A 137 -22.67 -29.43 7.68
N LEU A 138 -21.47 -29.81 7.22
CA LEU A 138 -20.79 -30.98 7.76
C LEU A 138 -20.43 -30.78 9.24
N PRO A 139 -20.49 -31.84 10.06
CA PRO A 139 -19.93 -31.79 11.41
C PRO A 139 -18.45 -31.40 11.37
N GLY A 140 -18.02 -30.60 12.34
CA GLY A 140 -16.63 -30.17 12.45
C GLY A 140 -15.66 -31.35 12.47
N GLY A 141 -14.59 -31.26 11.68
CA GLY A 141 -13.57 -32.31 11.56
C GLY A 141 -13.89 -33.43 10.57
N MET A 142 -15.09 -33.44 9.96
CA MET A 142 -15.45 -34.43 8.93
C MET A 142 -15.02 -34.01 7.51
N GLY A 143 -14.84 -32.70 7.28
CA GLY A 143 -14.45 -32.17 5.98
C GLY A 143 -13.03 -32.60 5.56
N GLN A 144 -12.91 -33.13 4.35
CA GLN A 144 -11.64 -33.49 3.72
C GLN A 144 -11.11 -32.39 2.79
N PHE A 145 -11.96 -31.44 2.42
CA PHE A 145 -11.61 -30.28 1.62
C PHE A 145 -12.10 -29.00 2.31
N VAL A 146 -11.27 -27.96 2.25
CA VAL A 146 -11.54 -26.61 2.75
C VAL A 146 -11.69 -25.68 1.55
N TYR A 147 -12.75 -24.89 1.56
CA TYR A 147 -12.99 -23.80 0.62
C TYR A 147 -12.95 -22.50 1.42
N ASP A 148 -11.94 -21.67 1.19
CA ASP A 148 -11.76 -20.39 1.87
C ASP A 148 -11.53 -19.27 0.86
N VAL A 149 -12.29 -18.19 0.99
CA VAL A 149 -12.01 -16.93 0.28
C VAL A 149 -11.56 -15.93 1.33
N HIS A 150 -10.26 -15.66 1.36
CA HIS A 150 -9.66 -14.85 2.42
C HIS A 150 -9.23 -13.49 1.91
N ALA A 151 -9.77 -12.43 2.52
CA ALA A 151 -9.37 -11.07 2.26
C ALA A 151 -8.05 -10.76 2.99
N MET A 152 -6.96 -11.17 2.33
CA MET A 152 -5.58 -10.90 2.71
C MET A 152 -4.78 -10.45 1.48
N GLY A 153 -3.70 -9.72 1.70
CA GLY A 153 -2.73 -9.41 0.65
C GLY A 153 -1.84 -10.60 0.31
N ASN A 154 -1.04 -10.46 -0.74
CA ASN A 154 0.13 -11.32 -0.96
C ASN A 154 1.15 -11.01 0.16
N PRO A 155 1.46 -11.95 1.07
CA PRO A 155 2.29 -11.66 2.25
C PRO A 155 3.66 -11.07 1.90
N CYS A 156 4.32 -11.60 0.88
CA CYS A 156 5.61 -11.07 0.44
C CYS A 156 5.48 -9.66 -0.12
N LEU A 157 4.54 -9.42 -1.03
CA LEU A 157 4.29 -8.08 -1.57
C LEU A 157 3.92 -7.09 -0.45
N TRP A 158 3.06 -7.51 0.46
CA TRP A 158 2.55 -6.69 1.56
C TRP A 158 3.68 -6.25 2.49
N TRP A 159 4.48 -7.20 2.99
CA TRP A 159 5.54 -6.89 3.93
C TRP A 159 6.71 -6.17 3.28
N LEU A 160 7.07 -6.51 2.04
CA LEU A 160 8.08 -5.76 1.29
C LEU A 160 7.63 -4.32 1.02
N SER A 161 6.33 -4.11 0.75
CA SER A 161 5.74 -2.76 0.59
C SER A 161 5.76 -1.97 1.90
N THR A 162 5.39 -2.60 3.01
CA THR A 162 5.50 -2.00 4.35
C THR A 162 6.96 -1.66 4.70
N ALA A 163 7.90 -2.56 4.42
CA ALA A 163 9.32 -2.31 4.63
C ALA A 163 9.84 -1.16 3.74
N ALA A 164 9.41 -1.10 2.48
CA ALA A 164 9.76 -0.03 1.55
C ALA A 164 9.30 1.33 2.07
N ILE A 165 8.03 1.49 2.47
CA ILE A 165 7.52 2.78 2.95
C ILE A 165 8.18 3.21 4.27
N ILE A 166 8.50 2.26 5.16
CA ILE A 166 9.27 2.54 6.39
C ILE A 166 10.71 2.95 6.06
N LEU A 167 11.37 2.29 5.11
CA LEU A 167 12.71 2.68 4.67
C LEU A 167 12.71 4.12 4.13
N LEU A 168 11.72 4.50 3.32
CA LEU A 168 11.60 5.87 2.84
C LEU A 168 11.44 6.87 3.99
N LEU A 169 10.64 6.54 5.01
CA LEU A 169 10.54 7.35 6.22
C LEU A 169 11.88 7.50 6.94
N LEU A 170 12.61 6.40 7.14
CA LEU A 170 13.90 6.42 7.82
C LEU A 170 14.91 7.30 7.05
N LEU A 171 14.93 7.20 5.73
CA LEU A 171 15.77 8.05 4.88
C LEU A 171 15.37 9.52 4.98
N LEU A 172 14.07 9.84 5.04
CA LEU A 172 13.59 11.21 5.25
C LEU A 172 14.00 11.74 6.63
N ILE A 173 13.87 10.93 7.69
CA ILE A 173 14.28 11.30 9.06
C ILE A 173 15.79 11.54 9.12
N GLN A 174 16.59 10.63 8.58
CA GLN A 174 18.05 10.76 8.55
C GLN A 174 18.46 12.08 7.88
N ARG A 175 17.85 12.42 6.74
CA ARG A 175 18.11 13.68 6.03
C ARG A 175 17.74 14.92 6.85
N LEU A 176 16.68 14.85 7.65
CA LEU A 176 16.30 15.94 8.56
C LEU A 176 17.32 16.10 9.69
N LEU A 177 17.81 14.98 10.25
CA LEU A 177 18.78 14.94 11.34
C LEU A 177 20.19 15.40 10.92
N GLU A 178 20.61 15.13 9.67
CA GLU A 178 21.89 15.56 9.09
C GLU A 178 22.00 17.10 8.86
N GLY A 179 21.09 17.90 9.42
CA GLY A 179 21.28 19.34 9.57
C GLY A 179 20.79 20.20 8.40
N VAL A 180 20.08 19.63 7.43
CA VAL A 180 19.45 20.43 6.35
C VAL A 180 18.17 21.13 6.84
N GLY A 181 17.59 20.69 7.96
CA GLY A 181 16.40 21.29 8.59
C GLY A 181 15.24 21.51 7.61
N TRP A 182 14.40 22.52 7.87
CA TRP A 182 13.31 22.94 6.99
C TRP A 182 13.78 23.58 5.67
N LYS A 183 15.10 23.78 5.49
CA LYS A 183 15.72 24.32 4.27
C LYS A 183 16.11 23.22 3.28
N MET A 184 15.44 22.06 3.36
CA MET A 184 15.68 20.92 2.49
C MET A 184 15.48 21.30 1.01
N PRO A 185 16.53 21.26 0.15
CA PRO A 185 16.33 21.40 -1.27
C PRO A 185 15.53 20.20 -1.76
N LEU A 186 14.34 20.47 -2.31
CA LEU A 186 13.45 19.42 -2.78
C LEU A 186 14.04 18.78 -4.05
N THR A 187 14.77 17.67 -3.86
CA THR A 187 15.18 16.82 -5.00
C THR A 187 13.96 16.02 -5.48
N PRO A 188 13.93 15.58 -6.75
CA PRO A 188 12.88 14.70 -7.24
C PRO A 188 12.67 13.45 -6.37
N TYR A 189 13.75 12.84 -5.87
CA TYR A 189 13.70 11.64 -5.04
C TYR A 189 13.11 11.90 -3.65
N THR A 190 13.55 12.97 -2.97
CA THR A 190 12.95 13.38 -1.69
C THR A 190 11.49 13.80 -1.86
N GLY A 191 11.14 14.39 -3.02
CA GLY A 191 9.76 14.74 -3.37
C GLY A 191 8.88 13.50 -3.55
N ILE A 192 9.36 12.48 -4.26
CA ILE A 192 8.66 11.18 -4.42
C ILE A 192 8.48 10.52 -3.06
N ALA A 193 9.54 10.40 -2.26
CA ALA A 193 9.47 9.78 -0.94
C ALA A 193 8.49 10.50 -0.01
N LEU A 194 8.53 11.84 0.02
CA LEU A 194 7.60 12.66 0.78
C LEU A 194 6.16 12.48 0.29
N TYR A 195 5.94 12.52 -1.03
CA TYR A 195 4.62 12.32 -1.63
C TYR A 195 4.03 10.97 -1.23
N LEU A 196 4.79 9.88 -1.38
CA LEU A 196 4.34 8.53 -1.05
C LEU A 196 4.04 8.40 0.45
N PHE A 197 4.93 8.88 1.30
CA PHE A 197 4.77 8.76 2.76
C PHE A 197 3.60 9.61 3.30
N VAL A 198 3.47 10.85 2.85
CA VAL A 198 2.36 11.73 3.25
C VAL A 198 1.01 11.14 2.82
N ASN A 199 0.91 10.62 1.59
CA ASN A 199 -0.33 10.01 1.13
C ASN A 199 -0.64 8.67 1.84
N TRP A 200 0.39 7.89 2.18
CA TRP A 200 0.22 6.69 3.01
C TRP A 200 -0.39 7.06 4.37
N LEU A 201 0.15 8.08 5.04
CA LEU A 201 -0.40 8.58 6.30
C LEU A 201 -1.79 9.18 6.15
N ALA A 202 -2.05 9.94 5.08
CA ALA A 202 -3.36 10.55 4.83
C ALA A 202 -4.47 9.49 4.67
N ASN A 203 -4.13 8.31 4.17
CA ASN A 203 -5.06 7.19 4.02
C ASN A 203 -5.09 6.25 5.24
N LEU A 204 -4.07 6.27 6.11
CA LEU A 204 -3.97 5.42 7.29
C LEU A 204 -4.48 6.10 8.57
N LEU A 205 -4.05 7.32 8.85
CA LEU A 205 -4.30 8.01 10.13
C LEU A 205 -5.76 8.36 10.41
N PRO A 206 -6.65 8.61 9.43
CA PRO A 206 -8.08 8.80 9.73
C PRO A 206 -8.67 7.62 10.50
N TRP A 207 -8.19 6.40 10.24
CA TRP A 207 -8.62 5.18 10.93
C TRP A 207 -8.21 5.13 12.39
N ALA A 208 -7.22 5.91 12.81
CA ALA A 208 -6.77 5.93 14.21
C ALA A 208 -7.83 6.47 15.18
N ARG A 209 -8.78 7.28 14.69
CA ARG A 209 -9.89 7.80 15.49
C ARG A 209 -11.16 6.94 15.41
N VAL A 210 -11.17 5.91 14.58
CA VAL A 210 -12.34 5.06 14.40
C VAL A 210 -12.35 3.99 15.48
N SER A 211 -13.34 4.06 16.38
CA SER A 211 -13.47 3.15 17.53
C SER A 211 -14.25 1.87 17.22
N ARG A 212 -15.16 1.89 16.22
CA ARG A 212 -15.98 0.74 15.81
C ARG A 212 -15.15 -0.42 15.26
N CYS A 213 -15.80 -1.57 15.09
CA CYS A 213 -15.19 -2.70 14.38
C CYS A 213 -14.76 -2.29 12.96
N THR A 214 -13.51 -2.58 12.62
CA THR A 214 -12.92 -2.36 11.30
C THR A 214 -12.13 -3.58 10.87
N PHE A 215 -11.78 -3.64 9.60
CA PHE A 215 -11.20 -4.81 8.94
C PHE A 215 -10.00 -4.41 8.08
N LEU A 216 -9.16 -5.39 7.75
CA LEU A 216 -7.94 -5.20 6.97
C LEU A 216 -8.17 -4.44 5.65
N TYR A 217 -9.30 -4.65 4.97
CA TYR A 217 -9.58 -4.01 3.69
C TYR A 217 -9.69 -2.47 3.78
N HIS A 218 -9.87 -1.89 4.96
CA HIS A 218 -9.82 -0.43 5.12
C HIS A 218 -8.41 0.14 4.90
N TYR A 219 -7.37 -0.70 4.99
CA TYR A 219 -6.00 -0.33 4.67
C TYR A 219 -5.74 -0.21 3.16
N MET A 220 -6.64 -0.67 2.28
CA MET A 220 -6.34 -0.75 0.84
C MET A 220 -5.91 0.59 0.24
N GLY A 221 -6.55 1.70 0.63
CA GLY A 221 -6.15 3.05 0.18
C GLY A 221 -4.71 3.40 0.56
N ALA A 222 -4.28 3.09 1.79
CA ALA A 222 -2.90 3.30 2.22
C ALA A 222 -1.95 2.30 1.54
N SER A 223 -2.37 1.04 1.38
CA SER A 223 -1.56 -0.03 0.80
C SER A 223 -1.04 0.30 -0.61
N VAL A 224 -1.81 1.04 -1.40
CA VAL A 224 -1.41 1.52 -2.74
C VAL A 224 -0.12 2.34 -2.66
N PHE A 225 -0.01 3.26 -1.71
CA PHE A 225 1.18 4.10 -1.57
C PHE A 225 2.40 3.33 -1.07
N SER A 226 2.22 2.34 -0.20
CA SER A 226 3.32 1.44 0.18
C SER A 226 3.74 0.54 -0.99
N GLY A 227 2.80 0.10 -1.83
CA GLY A 227 3.09 -0.68 -3.03
C GLY A 227 3.85 0.14 -4.08
N LEU A 228 3.45 1.40 -4.28
CA LEU A 228 4.18 2.34 -5.13
C LEU A 228 5.59 2.62 -4.61
N ALA A 229 5.78 2.68 -3.28
CA ALA A 229 7.11 2.79 -2.69
C ALA A 229 7.99 1.58 -3.03
N LEU A 230 7.48 0.36 -2.91
CA LEU A 230 8.21 -0.84 -3.33
C LEU A 230 8.51 -0.83 -4.82
N ALA A 231 7.52 -0.52 -5.66
CA ALA A 231 7.68 -0.46 -7.11
C ALA A 231 8.78 0.54 -7.52
N TRP A 232 8.79 1.72 -6.89
CA TRP A 232 9.80 2.74 -7.13
C TRP A 232 11.21 2.29 -6.68
N LEU A 233 11.34 1.62 -5.53
CA LEU A 233 12.62 1.05 -5.11
C LEU A 233 13.13 -0.03 -6.07
N VAL A 234 12.25 -0.93 -6.50
CA VAL A 234 12.56 -1.99 -7.47
C VAL A 234 13.00 -1.40 -8.80
N ASP A 235 12.31 -0.37 -9.31
CA ASP A 235 12.69 0.35 -10.52
C ASP A 235 14.10 0.95 -10.40
N CYS A 236 14.39 1.62 -9.29
CA CYS A 236 15.73 2.16 -9.02
C CYS A 236 16.81 1.07 -9.00
N TRP A 237 16.52 -0.09 -8.41
CA TRP A 237 17.44 -1.22 -8.34
C TRP A 237 17.69 -1.87 -9.70
N LEU A 238 16.66 -2.02 -10.53
CA LEU A 238 16.78 -2.58 -11.89
C LEU A 238 17.58 -1.67 -12.82
N LEU A 239 17.48 -0.34 -12.64
CA LEU A 239 18.25 0.66 -13.40
C LEU A 239 19.68 0.86 -12.87
N SER A 240 20.02 0.32 -11.71
CA SER A 240 21.36 0.45 -11.12
C SER A 240 22.42 -0.21 -12.01
N LYS A 241 23.62 0.39 -12.12
CA LYS A 241 24.75 -0.21 -12.85
C LYS A 241 25.35 -1.42 -12.13
N LEU A 242 25.12 -1.50 -10.83
CA LEU A 242 25.69 -2.50 -9.95
C LEU A 242 24.84 -3.80 -10.01
N PRO A 243 25.44 -4.95 -10.39
CA PRO A 243 24.70 -6.18 -10.67
C PRO A 243 23.93 -6.70 -9.45
N GLN A 244 24.45 -6.49 -8.24
CA GLN A 244 23.78 -6.91 -7.01
C GLN A 244 22.39 -6.27 -6.82
N TYR A 245 22.20 -5.01 -7.24
CA TYR A 245 20.90 -4.35 -7.12
C TYR A 245 19.93 -4.79 -8.21
N LYS A 246 20.41 -4.99 -9.44
CA LYS A 246 19.58 -5.60 -10.49
C LYS A 246 19.06 -6.96 -10.05
N SER A 247 19.95 -7.78 -9.48
CA SER A 247 19.59 -9.08 -8.91
C SER A 247 18.57 -8.95 -7.77
N ALA A 248 18.74 -7.98 -6.87
CA ALA A 248 17.78 -7.73 -5.80
C ALA A 248 16.38 -7.34 -6.33
N GLY A 249 16.31 -6.40 -7.28
CA GLY A 249 15.05 -5.99 -7.92
C GLY A 249 14.35 -7.15 -8.61
N ALA A 250 15.09 -7.95 -9.39
CA ALA A 250 14.55 -9.15 -10.03
C ALA A 250 14.08 -10.20 -9.01
N THR A 251 14.83 -10.40 -7.93
CA THR A 251 14.47 -11.33 -6.85
C THR A 251 13.16 -10.95 -6.19
N VAL A 252 12.96 -9.65 -5.89
CA VAL A 252 11.70 -9.16 -5.31
C VAL A 252 10.52 -9.50 -6.22
N ILE A 253 10.63 -9.26 -7.53
CA ILE A 253 9.58 -9.58 -8.50
C ILE A 253 9.28 -11.08 -8.49
N VAL A 254 10.30 -11.93 -8.58
CA VAL A 254 10.15 -13.39 -8.59
C VAL A 254 9.49 -13.88 -7.29
N VAL A 255 9.94 -13.40 -6.13
CA VAL A 255 9.36 -13.77 -4.83
C VAL A 255 7.89 -13.38 -4.74
N VAL A 256 7.53 -12.18 -5.19
CA VAL A 256 6.12 -11.74 -5.21
C VAL A 256 5.27 -12.62 -6.12
N LEU A 257 5.76 -12.99 -7.31
CA LEU A 257 5.05 -13.87 -8.23
C LEU A 257 4.88 -15.29 -7.67
N LEU A 258 5.94 -15.86 -7.08
CA LEU A 258 5.87 -17.18 -6.43
C LEU A 258 4.90 -17.16 -5.25
N ALA A 259 4.93 -16.12 -4.43
CA ALA A 259 3.99 -15.93 -3.34
C ALA A 259 2.55 -15.84 -3.88
N PHE A 260 2.31 -15.09 -4.96
CA PHE A 260 0.98 -14.99 -5.55
C PHE A 260 0.45 -16.37 -5.95
N VAL A 261 1.25 -17.18 -6.64
CA VAL A 261 0.87 -18.55 -7.03
C VAL A 261 0.62 -19.43 -5.79
N PHE A 262 1.43 -19.29 -4.74
CA PHE A 262 1.27 -20.05 -3.51
C PHE A 262 -0.05 -19.76 -2.79
N TRP A 263 -0.45 -18.49 -2.63
CA TRP A 263 -1.74 -18.11 -2.00
C TRP A 263 -2.94 -18.09 -2.97
N LEU A 264 -2.74 -18.25 -4.28
CA LEU A 264 -3.80 -18.24 -5.28
C LEU A 264 -5.03 -19.10 -4.92
N PRO A 265 -4.88 -20.33 -4.38
CA PRO A 265 -6.03 -21.14 -3.97
C PRO A 265 -6.95 -20.46 -2.94
N ILE A 266 -6.37 -19.68 -2.01
CA ILE A 266 -7.11 -18.97 -0.95
C ILE A 266 -7.79 -17.71 -1.50
N TYR A 267 -7.24 -17.08 -2.54
CA TYR A 267 -7.89 -15.93 -3.18
C TYR A 267 -9.09 -16.34 -4.02
N LEU A 268 -9.02 -17.51 -4.64
CA LEU A 268 -10.04 -18.01 -5.56
C LEU A 268 -11.03 -18.98 -4.91
N GLY A 269 -10.82 -19.39 -3.66
CA GLY A 269 -11.66 -20.41 -3.01
C GLY A 269 -11.54 -21.78 -3.66
N LEU A 270 -10.34 -22.16 -4.11
CA LEU A 270 -10.09 -23.49 -4.68
C LEU A 270 -10.06 -24.54 -3.57
N PRO A 271 -10.47 -25.79 -3.85
CA PRO A 271 -10.45 -26.85 -2.86
C PRO A 271 -9.02 -27.14 -2.38
N LEU A 272 -8.83 -27.14 -1.06
CA LEU A 272 -7.57 -27.47 -0.40
C LEU A 272 -7.77 -28.62 0.59
N SER A 273 -6.77 -29.51 0.75
CA SER A 273 -6.76 -30.37 1.94
C SER A 273 -6.58 -29.51 3.20
N PRO A 274 -6.98 -29.99 4.39
CA PRO A 274 -6.77 -29.26 5.65
C PRO A 274 -5.30 -28.87 5.86
N GLU A 275 -4.35 -29.73 5.51
CA GLU A 275 -2.91 -29.47 5.63
C GLU A 275 -2.47 -28.39 4.65
N ALA A 276 -2.96 -28.42 3.41
CA ALA A 276 -2.65 -27.42 2.40
C ALA A 276 -3.23 -26.03 2.76
N TYR A 277 -4.40 -26.01 3.41
CA TYR A 277 -4.97 -24.80 4.00
C TYR A 277 -4.09 -24.27 5.15
N GLN A 278 -3.75 -25.12 6.12
CA GLN A 278 -2.91 -24.73 7.27
C GLN A 278 -1.52 -24.24 6.84
N LEU A 279 -0.94 -24.81 5.79
CA LEU A 279 0.35 -24.38 5.24
C LEU A 279 0.34 -22.91 4.77
N ARG A 280 -0.84 -22.37 4.42
CA ARG A 280 -1.03 -20.99 3.97
C ARG A 280 -1.45 -20.04 5.09
N MET A 281 -1.92 -20.58 6.21
CA MET A 281 -2.30 -19.83 7.42
C MET A 281 -1.11 -19.72 8.37
N TRP A 282 -0.16 -18.86 8.01
CA TRP A 282 1.11 -18.72 8.73
C TRP A 282 0.97 -18.28 10.18
N PHE A 283 -0.06 -17.50 10.50
CA PHE A 283 -0.35 -17.07 11.86
C PHE A 283 -1.70 -17.59 12.29
N ARG A 284 -1.82 -17.96 13.57
CA ARG A 284 -3.11 -18.30 14.18
C ARG A 284 -4.13 -17.17 14.06
N SER A 285 -3.66 -15.92 14.04
CA SER A 285 -4.51 -14.75 13.86
C SER A 285 -5.03 -14.57 12.43
N TRP A 286 -4.68 -15.45 11.49
CA TRP A 286 -5.30 -15.47 10.16
C TRP A 286 -6.56 -16.35 10.10
N VAL A 287 -6.87 -17.08 11.17
CA VAL A 287 -8.05 -17.94 11.29
C VAL A 287 -8.99 -17.44 12.40
#